data_AF-A0A8K0QVY7-F1
#
_entry.id   AF-A0A8K0QVY7-F1
#
_cell.length_a   1.000
_cell.length_b   1.000
_cell.length_c   1.000
_cell.angle_alpha   90.00
_cell.angle_beta   90.00
_cell.angle_gamma   90.00
#
_symmetry.space_group_name_H-M   'P 1'
#
loop_
_entity.id
_entity.type
_entity.pdbx_description
1 polymer ?
#
loop_
_entity_poly.entity_id
_entity_poly.type
_entity_poly.pdbx_seq_one_letter_code
_entity_poly.pdbx_strand_id
1 'polypeptide(L)'
;MKLDGKATKDLSSEKSNWANPIATPPYYGYPVTSHLTFTYGGVKTNTDAQVLSTNGVPIPGLWAAGELTGLFYNEYPPATSVLRSLTFGRLAGTRIAENLKPKGS
;
A
#
# COMPACT_ATOMS: atom_id res chain seq x y z
N MET A 1 -17.30 12.37 7.58
CA MET A 1 -17.65 11.49 8.72
C MET A 1 -17.86 12.36 9.94
N LYS A 2 -18.98 12.22 10.67
CA LYS A 2 -19.27 13.01 11.88
C LYS A 2 -18.68 12.31 13.10
N LEU A 3 -17.99 13.06 13.95
CA LEU A 3 -17.46 12.57 15.23
C LEU A 3 -18.60 12.17 16.18
N ASP A 4 -18.48 11.07 16.91
CA ASP A 4 -19.54 10.54 17.78
C ASP A 4 -19.47 11.07 19.23
N GLY A 5 -18.40 11.78 19.60
CA GLY A 5 -18.20 12.36 20.91
C GLY A 5 -17.91 11.35 22.03
N LYS A 6 -17.83 10.05 21.72
CA LYS A 6 -17.49 9.02 22.71
C LYS A 6 -16.00 9.06 23.00
N ALA A 7 -15.63 9.61 24.15
CA ALA A 7 -14.23 9.75 24.56
C ALA A 7 -14.04 9.24 25.99
N THR A 8 -12.81 8.84 26.31
CA THR A 8 -12.41 8.60 27.70
C THR A 8 -11.90 9.89 28.32
N LYS A 9 -12.10 10.06 29.63
CA LYS A 9 -11.51 11.17 30.39
C LYS A 9 -10.63 10.61 31.50
N ASP A 10 -9.69 11.42 31.97
CA ASP A 10 -8.90 11.15 33.18
C ASP A 10 -7.98 9.91 33.06
N LEU A 11 -7.63 9.51 31.83
CA LEU A 11 -6.64 8.47 31.54
C LEU A 11 -5.31 9.11 31.10
N SER A 12 -4.20 8.42 31.36
CA SER A 12 -2.87 8.84 30.90
C SER A 12 -2.76 8.95 29.37
N SER A 13 -3.64 8.26 28.64
CA SER A 13 -3.78 8.40 27.18
C SER A 13 -5.27 8.31 26.84
N GLU A 14 -5.88 9.47 26.61
CA GLU A 14 -7.29 9.55 26.27
C GLU A 14 -7.55 9.04 24.85
N LYS A 15 -8.63 8.26 24.68
CA LYS A 15 -9.16 7.86 23.37
C LYS A 15 -10.15 8.92 22.89
N SER A 16 -9.96 9.40 21.67
CA SER A 16 -10.82 10.41 21.04
C SER A 16 -11.78 9.77 20.03
N ASN A 17 -13.09 9.88 20.31
CA ASN A 17 -14.19 9.34 19.51
C ASN A 17 -14.19 7.81 19.37
N TRP A 18 -15.37 7.24 19.13
CA TRP A 18 -15.62 5.81 18.96
C TRP A 18 -15.09 4.92 20.09
N ALA A 19 -14.81 5.50 21.27
CA ALA A 19 -14.35 4.80 22.45
C ALA A 19 -15.53 4.08 23.12
N ASN A 20 -15.80 2.84 22.70
CA ASN A 20 -16.84 2.02 23.32
C ASN A 20 -16.29 1.25 24.54
N PRO A 21 -17.05 1.16 25.65
CA PRO A 21 -16.62 0.42 26.83
C PRO A 21 -16.63 -1.08 26.56
N ILE A 22 -15.60 -1.78 27.03
CA ILE A 22 -15.56 -3.24 27.08
C ILE A 22 -16.11 -3.66 28.44
N ALA A 23 -17.44 -3.75 28.56
CA ALA A 23 -18.13 -3.87 29.86
C ALA A 23 -18.55 -5.31 30.22
N THR A 24 -18.56 -6.22 29.25
CA THR A 24 -19.16 -7.56 29.42
C THR A 24 -18.08 -8.64 29.24
N PRO A 25 -17.93 -9.56 30.20
CA PRO A 25 -17.00 -10.68 30.09
C PRO A 25 -17.49 -11.74 29.08
N PRO A 26 -16.63 -12.68 28.66
CA PRO A 26 -15.21 -12.83 29.04
C PRO A 26 -14.29 -11.80 28.37
N TYR A 27 -13.26 -11.37 29.10
CA TYR A 27 -12.23 -10.47 28.57
C TYR A 27 -11.10 -11.25 27.92
N TYR A 28 -10.54 -10.71 26.84
CA TYR A 28 -9.42 -11.28 26.11
C TYR A 28 -8.30 -10.27 25.95
N GLY A 29 -7.07 -10.74 26.10
CA GLY A 29 -5.86 -9.97 25.83
C GLY A 29 -4.95 -10.76 24.91
N TYR A 30 -4.38 -10.07 23.92
CA TYR A 30 -3.43 -10.66 22.97
C TYR A 30 -2.12 -9.89 23.06
N PRO A 31 -0.97 -10.56 23.28
CA PRO A 31 0.31 -9.90 23.18
C PRO A 31 0.53 -9.49 21.72
N VAL A 32 0.87 -8.23 21.51
CA VAL A 32 1.18 -7.69 20.19
C VAL A 32 2.57 -7.06 20.22
N THR A 33 3.33 -7.27 19.16
CA THR A 33 4.63 -6.63 18.96
C THR A 33 4.81 -6.27 17.50
N SER A 34 5.58 -5.22 17.26
CA SER A 34 5.91 -4.71 15.92
C SER A 34 6.73 -5.74 15.14
N HIS A 35 6.41 -5.91 13.86
CA HIS A 35 7.20 -6.66 12.90
C HIS A 35 7.26 -5.93 11.57
N LEU A 36 8.30 -6.20 10.77
CA LEU A 36 8.40 -5.68 9.41
C LEU A 36 7.17 -6.12 8.61
N THR A 37 6.39 -5.16 8.13
CA THR A 37 5.17 -5.45 7.37
C THR A 37 5.45 -5.55 5.87
N PHE A 38 6.19 -4.60 5.31
CA PHE A 38 6.64 -4.57 3.90
C PHE A 38 7.72 -3.50 3.71
N THR A 39 8.33 -3.46 2.53
CA THR A 39 9.34 -2.46 2.15
C THR A 39 8.74 -1.32 1.35
N TYR A 40 9.18 -0.09 1.61
CA TYR A 40 8.71 1.11 0.88
C TYR A 40 9.42 1.28 -0.47
N GLY A 41 10.68 0.86 -0.51
CA GLY A 41 11.50 0.84 -1.72
C GLY A 41 11.19 -0.35 -2.63
N GLY A 42 11.89 -0.39 -3.76
CA GLY A 42 11.74 -1.41 -4.78
C GLY A 42 12.42 -0.97 -6.08
N VAL A 43 12.19 -1.71 -7.16
CA VAL A 43 12.68 -1.33 -8.49
C VAL A 43 12.00 -0.03 -8.93
N LYS A 44 12.77 0.84 -9.60
CA LYS A 44 12.25 2.08 -10.17
C LYS A 44 11.46 1.75 -11.43
N THR A 45 10.25 2.27 -11.54
CA THR A 45 9.42 2.15 -12.75
C THR A 45 9.00 3.52 -13.28
N ASN A 46 8.74 3.62 -14.57
CA ASN A 46 8.06 4.79 -15.14
C ASN A 46 6.52 4.68 -14.99
N THR A 47 5.81 5.66 -15.55
CA THR A 47 4.33 5.71 -15.55
C THR A 47 3.66 4.62 -16.40
N ASP A 48 4.43 3.85 -17.17
CA ASP A 48 3.95 2.70 -17.94
C ASP A 48 4.35 1.36 -17.29
N ALA A 49 4.73 1.40 -16.01
CA ALA A 49 5.17 0.26 -15.20
C ALA A 49 6.43 -0.47 -15.73
N GLN A 50 7.18 0.14 -16.66
CA GLN A 50 8.43 -0.43 -17.15
C GLN A 50 9.53 -0.22 -16.13
N VAL A 51 10.33 -1.26 -15.90
CA VAL A 51 11.49 -1.18 -14.99
C VAL A 51 12.58 -0.33 -15.65
N LEU A 52 13.15 0.60 -14.88
CA LEU A 52 14.23 1.45 -15.33
C LEU A 52 15.58 0.86 -14.92
N SER A 53 16.52 0.87 -15.88
CA SER A 53 17.93 0.60 -15.61
C SER A 53 18.55 1.73 -14.77
N THR A 54 19.78 1.52 -14.30
CA THR A 54 20.55 2.48 -13.50
C THR A 54 20.81 3.80 -14.23
N ASN A 55 20.80 3.79 -15.58
CA ASN A 55 20.89 4.99 -16.41
C ASN A 55 19.52 5.66 -16.67
N GLY A 56 18.44 5.18 -16.05
CA GLY A 56 17.08 5.69 -16.21
C GLY A 56 16.36 5.24 -17.48
N VAL A 57 16.97 4.41 -18.32
CA VAL A 57 16.35 3.90 -19.55
C VAL A 57 15.47 2.69 -19.24
N PRO A 58 14.23 2.61 -19.79
CA PRO A 58 13.38 1.43 -19.65
C PRO A 58 14.06 0.17 -20.19
N ILE A 59 14.02 -0.92 -19.41
CA ILE A 59 14.53 -2.22 -19.82
C ILE A 59 13.48 -2.87 -20.73
N PRO A 60 13.80 -3.18 -22.01
CA PRO A 60 12.84 -3.77 -22.94
C PRO A 60 12.31 -5.10 -22.41
N GLY A 61 10.98 -5.26 -22.42
CA GLY A 61 10.35 -6.51 -22.02
C GLY A 61 10.18 -6.70 -20.50
N LEU A 62 10.55 -5.71 -19.67
CA LEU A 62 10.50 -5.84 -18.22
C LEU A 62 9.56 -4.81 -17.57
N TRP A 63 8.54 -5.31 -16.87
CA TRP A 63 7.59 -4.52 -16.08
C TRP A 63 7.56 -5.00 -14.64
N ALA A 64 7.22 -4.11 -13.73
CA ALA A 64 7.00 -4.43 -12.32
C ALA A 64 5.79 -3.67 -11.78
N ALA A 65 5.12 -4.25 -10.79
CA ALA A 65 3.98 -3.65 -10.13
C ALA A 65 3.90 -4.07 -8.66
N GLY A 66 3.07 -3.36 -7.89
CA GLY A 66 2.82 -3.69 -6.48
C GLY A 66 4.05 -3.45 -5.60
N GLU A 67 4.29 -4.37 -4.67
CA GLU A 67 5.33 -4.20 -3.63
C GLU A 67 6.76 -4.34 -4.15
N LEU A 68 6.95 -4.88 -5.35
CA LEU A 68 8.26 -4.89 -6.01
C LEU A 68 8.72 -3.48 -6.40
N THR A 69 7.79 -2.51 -6.50
CA THR A 69 8.10 -1.14 -6.96
C THR A 69 8.25 -0.18 -5.78
N GLY A 70 9.25 0.69 -5.87
CA GLY A 70 9.43 1.78 -4.91
C GLY A 70 8.45 2.90 -5.17
N LEU A 71 7.67 3.30 -4.15
CA LEU A 71 6.69 4.39 -4.28
C LEU A 71 6.67 5.33 -3.06
N PHE A 72 6.91 4.79 -1.87
CA PHE A 72 6.83 5.56 -0.64
C PHE A 72 8.23 6.03 -0.23
N TYR A 73 8.34 7.32 0.09
CA TYR A 73 9.53 7.93 0.66
C TYR A 73 9.09 8.52 2.01
N ASN A 74 9.56 7.91 3.12
CA ASN A 74 9.24 8.20 4.52
C ASN A 74 7.92 7.68 5.08
N GLU A 75 6.79 7.90 4.40
CA GLU A 75 5.47 7.57 4.95
C GLU A 75 4.64 6.70 4.01
N TYR A 76 3.86 5.80 4.61
CA TYR A 76 2.89 4.96 3.92
C TYR A 76 1.48 5.34 4.37
N PRO A 77 0.62 5.84 3.47
CA PRO A 77 -0.80 5.96 3.75
C PRO A 77 -1.41 4.56 3.93
N PRO A 78 -1.99 4.26 5.11
CA PRO A 78 -2.54 2.94 5.40
C PRO A 78 -3.53 2.45 4.34
N ALA A 79 -3.56 1.13 4.14
CA ALA A 79 -4.46 0.44 3.20
C ALA A 79 -4.25 0.74 1.70
N THR A 80 -3.20 1.45 1.31
CA THR A 80 -2.92 1.73 -0.11
C THR A 80 -2.17 0.61 -0.83
N SER A 81 -1.57 -0.35 -0.12
CA SER A 81 -0.74 -1.42 -0.74
C SER A 81 -1.54 -2.34 -1.65
N VAL A 82 -2.76 -2.71 -1.24
CA VAL A 82 -3.66 -3.55 -2.06
C VAL A 82 -4.12 -2.79 -3.30
N LEU A 83 -4.57 -1.54 -3.11
CA LEU A 83 -5.03 -0.70 -4.22
C LEU A 83 -3.88 -0.43 -5.23
N ARG A 84 -2.67 -0.20 -4.72
CA ARG A 84 -1.46 -0.07 -5.54
C ARG A 84 -1.24 -1.32 -6.39
N SER A 85 -1.24 -2.49 -5.76
CA SER A 85 -1.00 -3.76 -6.47
C SER A 85 -2.05 -4.00 -7.56
N LEU A 86 -3.32 -3.74 -7.27
CA LEU A 86 -4.41 -3.85 -8.24
C LEU A 86 -4.24 -2.87 -9.42
N THR A 87 -3.99 -1.60 -9.11
CA THR A 87 -3.95 -0.52 -10.10
C THR A 87 -2.74 -0.66 -11.03
N PHE A 88 -1.55 -0.77 -10.46
CA PHE A 88 -0.31 -0.90 -11.24
C PHE A 88 -0.17 -2.28 -11.89
N GLY A 89 -0.75 -3.33 -11.28
CA GLY A 89 -0.82 -4.66 -11.91
C GLY A 89 -1.68 -4.64 -13.17
N ARG A 90 -2.85 -4.01 -13.12
CA ARG A 90 -3.71 -3.81 -14.30
C ARG A 90 -3.03 -2.97 -15.38
N LEU A 91 -2.36 -1.88 -14.97
CA LEU A 91 -1.60 -1.03 -15.89
C LEU A 91 -0.48 -1.81 -16.59
N ALA A 92 0.37 -2.50 -15.81
CA ALA A 92 1.46 -3.32 -16.35
C ALA A 92 0.93 -4.37 -17.33
N GLY A 93 -0.13 -5.11 -16.97
CA GLY A 93 -0.77 -6.09 -17.84
C GLY A 93 -1.29 -5.48 -19.16
N THR A 94 -1.88 -4.29 -19.09
CA THR A 94 -2.37 -3.56 -20.28
C THR A 94 -1.22 -3.18 -21.20
N ARG A 95 -0.12 -2.64 -20.65
CA ARG A 95 1.08 -2.26 -21.42
C ARG A 95 1.80 -3.46 -22.02
N ILE A 96 1.88 -4.57 -21.30
CA ILE A 96 2.41 -5.83 -21.82
C ILE A 96 1.58 -6.29 -23.02
N ALA A 97 0.25 -6.32 -22.89
CA ALA A 97 -0.63 -6.73 -23.98
C ALA A 97 -0.52 -5.82 -25.21
N GLU A 98 -0.44 -4.50 -25.03
CA GLU A 98 -0.20 -3.54 -26.11
C GLU A 98 1.14 -3.78 -26.82
N ASN A 99 2.19 -4.07 -26.06
CA ASN A 99 3.53 -4.31 -26.62
C ASN A 99 3.64 -5.64 -27.37
N LEU A 100 2.78 -6.62 -27.07
CA LEU A 100 2.71 -7.91 -27.76
C LEU A 100 1.88 -7.87 -29.05
N LYS A 101 1.07 -6.82 -29.29
CA LYS A 101 0.30 -6.70 -30.53
C LYS A 101 1.26 -6.55 -31.71
N PRO A 102 1.02 -7.25 -32.84
CA PRO A 102 1.81 -7.04 -34.05
C PRO A 102 1.73 -5.57 -34.46
N LYS A 103 2.88 -4.95 -34.72
CA LYS A 103 2.92 -3.60 -35.31
C LYS A 103 2.51 -3.70 -36.78
N GLY A 104 1.21 -3.69 -37.05
CA GLY A 104 0.64 -3.69 -38.39
C GLY A 104 -0.47 -4.72 -38.58
N SER A 105 -1.70 -4.32 -38.26
CA SER A 105 -2.94 -4.87 -38.82
C SER A 105 -3.88 -3.71 -39.12
#